data_AF-A0A4R7WH33-F1
#
_entry.id   AF-A0A4R7WH33-F1
#
_cell.length_a   1.000
_cell.length_b   1.000
_cell.length_c   1.000
_cell.angle_alpha   90.00
_cell.angle_beta   90.00
_cell.angle_gamma   90.00
#
_symmetry.space_group_name_H-M   'P 1'
#
loop_
_entity.id
_entity.type
_entity.pdbx_description
1 polymer ?
#
loop_
_entity_poly.entity_id
_entity_poly.type
_entity_poly.pdbx_seq_one_letter_code
_entity_poly.pdbx_strand_id
1 'polypeptide(L)'
;MMVNALVFFATFLGMEGFAWFAHKYMMHGWGWGWHRSHHEPGTGWFEKNDLYAAVFAAFAILLIALGTQGVHPLEWVGAGMTAYGVVYFLVHDGLVHKRWPFRFVPRHGYLKRLYQAHRMHHAVSGKERCVSFGFLYAPSITRLRGQLRELHGGSLNNREGDVATGQPGAAAIDDHGK
;
A
#
# COMPACT_ATOMS: atom_id res chain seq x y z
N MET A 1 -2.16 -27.39 19.87
CA MET A 1 -2.24 -27.52 18.38
C MET A 1 -3.39 -26.72 17.80
N MET A 2 -4.66 -27.05 18.09
CA MET A 2 -5.81 -26.33 17.51
C MET A 2 -5.88 -24.84 17.89
N VAL A 3 -5.67 -24.50 19.17
CA VAL A 3 -5.64 -23.10 19.65
C VAL A 3 -4.55 -22.29 18.94
N ASN A 4 -3.34 -22.84 18.83
CA ASN A 4 -2.21 -22.19 18.18
C ASN A 4 -2.49 -21.90 16.69
N ALA A 5 -3.06 -22.88 15.98
CA ALA A 5 -3.47 -22.70 14.59
C ALA A 5 -4.54 -21.62 14.46
N LEU A 6 -5.55 -21.61 15.35
CA LEU A 6 -6.57 -20.58 15.38
C LEU A 6 -5.99 -19.19 15.62
N VAL A 7 -5.07 -19.04 16.58
CA VAL A 7 -4.36 -17.77 16.84
C VAL A 7 -3.59 -17.32 15.60
N PHE A 8 -2.80 -18.22 15.01
CA PHE A 8 -2.05 -17.93 13.79
C PHE A 8 -2.95 -17.42 12.65
N PHE A 9 -4.02 -18.16 12.31
CA PHE A 9 -4.90 -17.80 11.20
C PHE A 9 -5.74 -16.56 11.51
N ALA A 10 -6.20 -16.40 12.76
CA ALA A 10 -6.91 -15.20 13.19
C ALA A 10 -6.02 -13.96 13.07
N THR A 11 -4.75 -14.05 13.51
CA THR A 11 -3.79 -12.96 13.33
C THR A 11 -3.50 -12.70 11.86
N PHE A 12 -3.19 -13.74 11.07
CA PHE A 12 -2.91 -13.60 9.64
C PHE A 12 -4.04 -12.90 8.88
N LEU A 13 -5.29 -13.29 9.13
CA LEU A 13 -6.46 -12.66 8.48
C LEU A 13 -6.74 -11.26 9.06
N GLY A 14 -6.62 -11.09 10.38
CA GLY A 14 -6.80 -9.80 11.06
C GLY A 14 -5.79 -8.74 10.61
N MET A 15 -4.60 -9.17 10.19
CA MET A 15 -3.57 -8.28 9.65
C MET A 15 -4.02 -7.54 8.40
N GLU A 16 -4.95 -8.05 7.59
CA GLU A 16 -5.50 -7.27 6.46
C GLU A 16 -6.27 -6.04 6.95
N GLY A 17 -7.09 -6.20 7.98
CA GLY A 17 -7.83 -5.08 8.59
C GLY A 17 -6.89 -4.08 9.26
N PHE A 18 -5.88 -4.59 9.98
CA PHE A 18 -4.85 -3.75 10.58
C PHE A 18 -4.03 -3.01 9.53
N ALA A 19 -3.59 -3.67 8.46
CA ALA A 19 -2.80 -3.07 7.39
C ALA A 19 -3.61 -2.02 6.64
N TRP A 20 -4.89 -2.27 6.35
CA TRP A 20 -5.79 -1.26 5.79
C TRP A 20 -5.87 -0.01 6.69
N PHE A 21 -6.05 -0.20 8.00
CA PHE A 21 -6.15 0.90 8.95
C PHE A 21 -4.84 1.68 9.05
N ALA A 22 -3.72 0.98 9.23
CA ALA A 22 -2.39 1.59 9.31
C ALA A 22 -2.06 2.35 8.02
N HIS A 23 -2.34 1.77 6.86
CA HIS A 23 -2.11 2.41 5.59
C HIS A 23 -2.95 3.68 5.42
N LYS A 24 -4.26 3.60 5.69
CA LYS A 24 -5.17 4.75 5.53
C LYS A 24 -4.92 5.87 6.53
N TYR A 25 -4.76 5.55 7.81
CA TYR A 25 -4.78 6.56 8.88
C TYR A 25 -3.38 6.93 9.41
N MET A 26 -2.42 6.00 9.38
CA MET A 26 -1.06 6.27 9.82
C MET A 26 -0.20 6.70 8.64
N MET A 27 -0.06 5.85 7.62
CA MET A 27 0.85 6.08 6.49
C MET A 27 0.37 7.24 5.58
N HIS A 28 -0.93 7.34 5.29
CA HIS A 28 -1.53 8.50 4.60
C HIS A 28 -1.95 9.64 5.54
N GLY A 29 -1.56 9.56 6.82
CA GLY A 29 -1.79 10.60 7.83
C GLY A 29 -0.46 11.17 8.33
N TRP A 30 -0.21 11.04 9.63
CA TRP A 30 0.99 11.58 10.28
C TRP A 30 2.30 10.90 9.84
N GLY A 31 2.22 9.68 9.33
CA GLY A 31 3.32 8.90 8.79
C GLY A 31 3.68 9.19 7.33
N TRP A 32 2.99 10.15 6.69
CA TRP A 32 3.19 10.45 5.27
C TRP A 32 4.65 10.74 4.89
N GLY A 33 5.45 11.32 5.79
CA GLY A 33 6.88 11.56 5.52
C GLY A 33 7.69 10.31 5.16
N TRP A 34 7.33 9.14 5.68
CA TRP A 34 7.96 7.86 5.32
C TRP A 34 7.30 7.23 4.11
N HIS A 35 5.97 7.29 4.06
CA HIS A 35 5.18 6.67 2.99
C HIS A 35 5.22 7.41 1.66
N ARG A 36 5.50 8.72 1.65
CA ARG A 36 5.56 9.54 0.42
C ARG A 36 6.54 8.98 -0.60
N SER A 37 7.69 8.48 -0.14
CA SER A 37 8.70 7.85 -1.00
C SER A 37 8.17 6.66 -1.81
N HIS A 38 7.08 6.07 -1.34
CA HIS A 38 6.39 4.94 -1.96
C HIS A 38 5.37 5.35 -3.04
N HIS A 39 4.86 6.58 -2.98
CA HIS A 39 3.95 7.13 -3.99
C HIS A 39 4.70 7.83 -5.12
N GLU A 40 5.94 8.23 -4.88
CA GLU A 40 6.78 8.88 -5.88
C GLU A 40 7.57 7.83 -6.69
N PRO A 41 7.81 8.04 -7.99
CA PRO A 41 8.65 7.14 -8.79
C PRO A 41 10.09 7.08 -8.24
N GLY A 42 10.44 6.00 -7.56
CA GLY A 42 11.80 5.72 -7.08
C GLY A 42 12.49 4.63 -7.91
N THR A 43 13.81 4.74 -8.10
CA THR A 43 14.64 3.73 -8.82
C THR A 43 15.61 2.98 -7.90
N GLY A 44 15.41 3.05 -6.59
CA GLY A 44 16.28 2.44 -5.58
C GLY A 44 15.81 1.07 -5.09
N TRP A 45 16.72 0.31 -4.50
CA TRP A 45 16.41 -0.94 -3.80
C TRP A 45 15.69 -0.70 -2.47
N PHE A 46 15.93 0.45 -1.85
CA PHE A 46 15.36 0.85 -0.57
C PHE A 46 14.52 2.12 -0.71
N GLU A 47 13.42 2.18 0.04
CA GLU A 47 12.56 3.36 0.22
C GLU A 47 12.49 3.71 1.71
N LYS A 48 12.22 4.99 2.04
CA LYS A 48 11.94 5.36 3.44
C LYS A 48 10.72 4.60 3.98
N ASN A 49 9.82 4.19 3.10
CA ASN A 49 8.69 3.33 3.42
C ASN A 49 9.10 1.98 4.03
N ASP A 50 10.30 1.46 3.74
CA ASP A 50 10.79 0.19 4.27
C ASP A 50 10.98 0.23 5.79
N LEU A 51 11.05 1.43 6.40
CA LEU A 51 11.03 1.61 7.85
C LEU A 51 9.76 1.01 8.48
N TYR A 52 8.61 1.04 7.79
CA TYR A 52 7.41 0.37 8.27
C TYR A 52 7.60 -1.15 8.35
N ALA A 53 8.19 -1.75 7.32
CA ALA A 53 8.49 -3.17 7.31
C ALA A 53 9.46 -3.54 8.44
N ALA A 54 10.49 -2.72 8.67
CA ALA A 54 11.43 -2.93 9.78
C ALA A 54 10.75 -2.84 11.17
N VAL A 55 9.89 -1.85 11.38
CA VAL A 55 9.13 -1.69 12.63
C VAL A 55 8.20 -2.88 12.88
N PHE A 56 7.43 -3.29 11.87
CA PHE A 56 6.53 -4.44 12.02
C PHE A 56 7.28 -5.77 12.20
N ALA A 57 8.43 -5.93 11.52
CA ALA A 57 9.31 -7.09 11.73
C ALA A 57 9.84 -7.12 13.17
N ALA A 58 10.28 -5.99 13.72
CA ALA A 58 10.73 -5.90 15.11
C ALA A 58 9.62 -6.30 16.11
N PHE A 59 8.38 -5.81 15.89
CA PHE A 59 7.23 -6.23 16.70
C PHE A 59 6.97 -7.74 16.60
N ALA A 60 6.98 -8.30 15.39
CA ALA A 60 6.76 -9.73 15.19
C ALA A 60 7.85 -10.58 15.87
N ILE A 61 9.12 -10.19 15.74
CA ILE A 61 10.26 -10.84 16.40
C ILE A 61 10.10 -10.79 17.92
N LEU A 62 9.72 -9.64 18.48
CA LEU A 62 9.49 -9.49 19.91
C LEU A 62 8.39 -10.42 20.41
N LEU A 63 7.26 -10.50 19.71
CA LEU A 63 6.17 -11.40 20.05
C LEU A 63 6.59 -12.87 19.99
N ILE A 64 7.37 -13.25 18.97
CA ILE A 64 7.95 -14.60 18.87
C ILE A 64 8.89 -14.87 20.03
N ALA A 65 9.81 -13.96 20.34
CA ALA A 65 10.76 -14.13 21.44
C ALA A 65 10.05 -14.31 22.78
N LEU A 66 9.09 -13.45 23.11
CA LEU A 66 8.29 -13.55 24.34
C LEU A 66 7.48 -14.85 24.39
N GLY A 67 6.85 -15.25 23.29
CA GLY A 67 6.13 -16.51 23.20
C GLY A 67 7.03 -17.73 23.44
N THR A 68 8.22 -17.74 22.85
CA THR A 68 9.22 -18.81 23.06
C THR A 68 9.80 -18.84 24.48
N GLN A 69 9.68 -17.74 25.24
CA GLN A 69 10.07 -17.67 26.66
C GLN A 69 8.93 -18.09 27.62
N GLY A 70 7.81 -18.58 27.09
CA GLY A 70 6.69 -19.13 27.87
C GLY A 70 5.45 -18.24 27.91
N VAL A 71 5.46 -17.06 27.28
CA VAL A 71 4.28 -16.18 27.17
C VAL A 71 3.41 -16.61 25.99
N HIS A 72 2.92 -17.85 26.04
CA HIS A 72 2.05 -18.38 25.01
C HIS A 72 0.69 -17.66 24.98
N PRO A 73 0.05 -17.46 23.81
CA PRO A 73 0.43 -17.94 22.48
C PRO A 73 1.10 -16.87 21.59
N LEU A 74 1.87 -15.93 22.16
CA LEU A 74 2.38 -14.76 21.42
C LEU A 74 3.24 -15.12 20.21
N GLU A 75 3.92 -16.27 20.23
CA GLU A 75 4.72 -16.73 19.10
C GLU A 75 3.88 -17.02 17.86
N TRP A 76 2.62 -17.46 18.04
CA TRP A 76 1.70 -17.69 16.93
C TRP A 76 1.10 -16.40 16.39
N VAL A 77 0.97 -15.37 17.24
CA VAL A 77 0.63 -14.02 16.80
C VAL A 77 1.77 -13.46 15.94
N GLY A 78 3.00 -13.48 16.46
CA GLY A 78 4.16 -13.00 15.70
C GLY A 78 4.42 -13.80 14.41
N ALA A 79 4.18 -15.12 14.43
CA ALA A 79 4.23 -15.95 13.23
C ALA A 79 3.15 -15.58 12.21
N GLY A 80 1.90 -15.34 12.64
CA GLY A 80 0.82 -14.88 11.77
C GLY A 80 1.11 -13.51 11.14
N MET A 81 1.65 -12.58 11.93
CA MET A 81 2.11 -11.27 11.46
C MET A 81 3.23 -11.40 10.42
N THR A 82 4.21 -12.26 10.69
CA THR A 82 5.34 -12.50 9.79
C THR A 82 4.87 -13.13 8.48
N ALA A 83 4.00 -14.13 8.54
CA ALA A 83 3.42 -14.76 7.35
C ALA A 83 2.67 -13.75 6.49
N TYR A 84 1.85 -12.87 7.10
CA TYR A 84 1.19 -11.79 6.38
C TYR A 84 2.20 -10.82 5.76
N GLY A 85 3.23 -10.42 6.52
CA GLY A 85 4.31 -9.55 6.04
C GLY A 85 5.08 -10.12 4.84
N VAL A 86 5.32 -11.45 4.81
CA VAL A 86 5.94 -12.12 3.66
C VAL A 86 5.03 -12.08 2.43
N VAL A 87 3.74 -12.41 2.60
CA VAL A 87 2.77 -12.35 1.48
C VAL A 87 2.64 -10.91 0.98
N TYR A 88 2.57 -9.95 1.89
CA TYR A 88 2.58 -8.53 1.60
C TYR A 88 3.79 -8.16 0.75
N PHE A 89 5.00 -8.47 1.20
CA PHE A 89 6.22 -8.10 0.49
C PHE A 89 6.28 -8.72 -0.91
N LEU A 90 5.88 -9.98 -1.06
CA LEU A 90 5.83 -10.65 -2.37
C LEU A 90 4.81 -10.01 -3.33
N VAL A 91 3.63 -9.65 -2.83
CA VAL A 91 2.55 -9.09 -3.66
C VAL A 91 2.76 -7.60 -3.91
N HIS A 92 3.07 -6.83 -2.90
CA HIS A 92 3.20 -5.38 -2.99
C HIS A 92 4.53 -4.99 -3.65
N ASP A 93 5.64 -5.30 -3.00
CA ASP A 93 6.98 -4.90 -3.44
C ASP A 93 7.48 -5.75 -4.63
N GLY A 94 7.18 -7.05 -4.61
CA GLY A 94 7.54 -7.96 -5.69
C GLY A 94 6.68 -7.79 -6.93
N LEU A 95 5.38 -8.05 -6.83
CA LEU A 95 4.47 -8.06 -7.99
C LEU A 95 4.07 -6.66 -8.46
N VAL A 96 3.77 -5.72 -7.55
CA VAL A 96 3.27 -4.40 -7.95
C VAL A 96 4.41 -3.41 -8.22
N HIS A 97 5.38 -3.31 -7.32
CA HIS A 97 6.51 -2.36 -7.44
C HIS A 97 7.74 -2.93 -8.16
N LYS A 98 7.77 -4.22 -8.45
CA LYS A 98 8.83 -4.89 -9.23
C LYS A 98 10.24 -4.73 -8.64
N ARG A 99 10.35 -4.63 -7.32
CA ARG A 99 11.61 -4.45 -6.60
C ARG A 99 12.38 -5.76 -6.35
N TRP A 100 11.70 -6.91 -6.33
CA TRP A 100 12.32 -8.21 -6.00
C TRP A 100 11.55 -9.42 -6.57
N PRO A 101 12.21 -10.52 -7.01
CA PRO A 101 13.02 -10.64 -8.23
C PRO A 101 12.20 -10.76 -9.53
N PHE A 102 10.86 -10.61 -9.48
CA PHE A 102 9.99 -10.89 -10.64
C PHE A 102 9.39 -9.62 -11.24
N ARG A 103 9.66 -9.36 -12.52
CA ARG A 103 8.92 -8.34 -13.31
C ARG A 103 7.66 -8.96 -13.93
N PHE A 104 6.84 -9.63 -13.12
CA PHE A 104 5.62 -10.26 -13.60
C PHE A 104 4.47 -9.24 -13.59
N VAL A 105 3.73 -9.14 -14.69
CA VAL A 105 2.50 -8.34 -14.76
C VAL A 105 1.32 -9.30 -14.92
N PRO A 106 0.44 -9.42 -13.91
CA PRO A 106 -0.64 -10.38 -13.95
C PRO A 106 -1.68 -9.97 -15.00
N ARG A 107 -1.97 -10.86 -15.96
CA ARG A 107 -2.88 -10.57 -17.09
C ARG A 107 -4.33 -10.99 -16.85
N HIS A 108 -4.58 -11.88 -15.88
CA HIS A 108 -5.88 -12.49 -15.60
C HIS A 108 -6.12 -12.70 -14.10
N GLY A 109 -7.37 -12.95 -13.71
CA GLY A 109 -7.75 -13.40 -12.37
C GLY A 109 -7.63 -12.34 -11.26
N TYR A 110 -7.51 -12.84 -10.02
CA TYR A 110 -7.47 -11.99 -8.81
C TYR A 110 -6.22 -11.10 -8.74
N LEU A 111 -5.05 -11.64 -9.09
CA LEU A 111 -3.80 -10.89 -9.07
C LEU A 111 -3.84 -9.67 -10.01
N LYS A 112 -4.50 -9.78 -11.16
CA LYS A 112 -4.74 -8.63 -12.05
C LYS A 112 -5.58 -7.56 -11.35
N ARG A 113 -6.64 -7.96 -10.65
CA ARG A 113 -7.52 -7.05 -9.91
C ARG A 113 -6.74 -6.33 -8.80
N LEU A 114 -5.96 -7.06 -8.03
CA LEU A 114 -5.12 -6.51 -6.97
C LEU A 114 -4.10 -5.52 -7.53
N TYR A 115 -3.38 -5.90 -8.59
CA TYR A 115 -2.45 -5.02 -9.30
C TYR A 115 -3.11 -3.72 -9.79
N GLN A 116 -4.30 -3.81 -10.40
CA GLN A 116 -5.03 -2.64 -10.88
C GLN A 116 -5.56 -1.76 -9.73
N ALA A 117 -6.06 -2.37 -8.66
CA ALA A 117 -6.54 -1.66 -7.48
C ALA A 117 -5.42 -0.84 -6.84
N HIS A 118 -4.23 -1.45 -6.69
CA HIS A 118 -3.04 -0.79 -6.16
C HIS A 118 -2.53 0.34 -7.07
N ARG A 119 -2.57 0.15 -8.40
CA ARG A 119 -2.23 1.24 -9.32
C ARG A 119 -3.20 2.41 -9.26
N MET A 120 -4.49 2.15 -9.06
CA MET A 120 -5.48 3.21 -8.84
C MET A 120 -5.27 3.94 -7.52
N HIS A 121 -4.79 3.23 -6.49
CA HIS A 121 -4.37 3.83 -5.22
C HIS A 121 -3.22 4.82 -5.43
N HIS A 122 -2.14 4.40 -6.12
CA HIS A 122 -1.00 5.30 -6.39
C HIS A 122 -1.27 6.43 -7.37
N ALA A 123 -2.33 6.33 -8.18
CA ALA A 123 -2.66 7.38 -9.14
C ALA A 123 -3.15 8.68 -8.46
N VAL A 124 -3.59 8.60 -7.20
CA VAL A 124 -4.08 9.76 -6.44
C VAL A 124 -3.43 9.77 -5.07
N SER A 125 -2.74 10.86 -4.74
CA SER A 125 -2.12 11.03 -3.43
C SER A 125 -3.13 11.48 -2.36
N GLY A 126 -2.86 11.09 -1.11
CA GLY A 126 -3.59 11.55 0.07
C GLY A 126 -4.84 10.73 0.40
N LYS A 127 -5.16 10.66 1.70
CA LYS A 127 -6.20 9.79 2.26
C LYS A 127 -7.63 10.03 1.75
N GLU A 128 -8.02 11.30 1.53
CA GLU A 128 -9.44 11.67 1.34
C GLU A 128 -9.91 11.53 -0.12
N ARG A 129 -8.98 11.50 -1.08
CA ARG A 129 -9.28 11.36 -2.51
C ARG A 129 -8.80 10.03 -3.10
N CYS A 130 -8.10 9.24 -2.30
CA CYS A 130 -7.56 7.97 -2.73
C CYS A 130 -8.51 6.80 -2.42
N VAL A 131 -8.34 5.70 -3.15
CA VAL A 131 -9.13 4.46 -3.00
C VAL A 131 -8.20 3.27 -2.75
N SER A 132 -8.77 2.15 -2.33
CA SER A 132 -8.05 0.87 -2.19
C SER A 132 -6.81 0.88 -1.30
N PHE A 133 -7.00 1.11 0.01
CA PHE A 133 -5.91 1.02 1.01
C PHE A 133 -5.58 -0.42 1.46
N GLY A 134 -6.41 -1.40 1.09
CA GLY A 134 -6.17 -2.81 1.40
C GLY A 134 -5.10 -3.41 0.50
N PHE A 135 -4.41 -4.43 0.99
CA PHE A 135 -3.29 -5.05 0.28
C PHE A 135 -3.70 -6.37 -0.36
N LEU A 136 -4.24 -7.30 0.42
CA LEU A 136 -4.69 -8.60 -0.09
C LEU A 136 -6.16 -8.59 -0.46
N TYR A 137 -6.96 -7.67 0.06
CA TYR A 137 -8.36 -7.49 -0.33
C TYR A 137 -8.51 -6.37 -1.38
N ALA A 138 -8.87 -6.75 -2.60
CA ALA A 138 -9.06 -5.84 -3.71
C ALA A 138 -10.54 -5.76 -4.15
N PRO A 139 -11.24 -4.64 -3.89
CA PRO A 139 -12.58 -4.40 -4.41
C PRO A 139 -12.63 -4.48 -5.94
N SER A 140 -13.84 -4.64 -6.50
CA SER A 140 -13.99 -4.67 -7.96
C SER A 140 -13.52 -3.36 -8.60
N ILE A 141 -12.91 -3.46 -9.78
CA ILE A 141 -12.39 -2.30 -10.51
C ILE A 141 -13.52 -1.32 -10.85
N THR A 142 -14.70 -1.83 -11.17
CA THR A 142 -15.90 -1.02 -11.40
C THR A 142 -16.25 -0.18 -10.17
N ARG A 143 -16.22 -0.79 -8.96
CA ARG A 143 -16.47 -0.07 -7.71
C ARG A 143 -15.41 0.98 -7.44
N LEU A 144 -14.12 0.65 -7.60
CA LEU A 144 -13.01 1.59 -7.38
C LEU A 144 -13.06 2.78 -8.34
N ARG A 145 -13.39 2.55 -9.62
CA ARG A 145 -13.60 3.62 -10.60
C ARG A 145 -14.82 4.48 -10.26
N GLY A 146 -15.90 3.89 -9.77
CA GLY A 146 -17.07 4.62 -9.29
C GLY A 146 -16.72 5.54 -8.12
N GLN A 147 -16.03 5.01 -7.11
CA GLN A 147 -15.55 5.79 -5.96
C GLN A 147 -14.62 6.93 -6.38
N LEU A 148 -13.67 6.66 -7.28
CA LEU A 148 -12.80 7.72 -7.81
C LEU A 148 -13.59 8.79 -8.56
N ARG A 149 -14.62 8.43 -9.34
CA ARG A 149 -15.48 9.42 -10.01
C ARG A 149 -16.25 10.26 -9.01
N GLU A 150 -16.82 9.65 -7.97
CA GLU A 150 -17.54 10.35 -6.91
C GLU A 150 -16.64 11.34 -6.17
N LEU A 151 -15.43 10.90 -5.78
CA LEU A 151 -14.45 11.73 -5.08
C LEU A 151 -13.89 12.88 -5.94
N HIS A 152 -14.01 12.80 -7.27
CA HIS A 152 -13.45 13.78 -8.21
C HIS A 152 -14.52 14.48 -9.09
N GLY A 153 -15.81 14.42 -8.73
CA GLY A 153 -16.85 15.18 -9.44
C GLY A 153 -17.20 14.66 -10.85
N GLY A 154 -17.02 13.36 -11.12
CA GLY A 154 -17.55 12.68 -12.30
C GLY A 154 -16.60 12.52 -13.49
N SER A 155 -15.64 13.43 -13.67
CA SER A 155 -14.66 13.38 -14.77
C SER A 155 -13.23 13.28 -14.25
N LEU A 156 -12.60 12.11 -14.40
CA LEU A 156 -11.14 11.95 -14.30
C LEU A 156 -10.48 12.55 -15.56
N ASN A 157 -10.76 13.83 -15.87
CA ASN A 157 -10.03 14.53 -16.92
C ASN A 157 -8.72 15.03 -16.29
N ASN A 158 -7.62 14.47 -16.78
CA ASN A 158 -6.26 14.95 -16.51
C ASN A 158 -6.20 16.47 -16.75
N ARG A 159 -6.16 17.29 -15.68
CA ARG A 159 -5.59 18.65 -15.67
C ARG A 159 -5.66 19.45 -14.36
N GLU A 160 -6.12 18.89 -13.25
CA GLU A 160 -6.05 19.59 -11.95
C GLU A 160 -5.11 18.90 -10.96
N GLY A 161 -3.91 19.46 -10.86
CA GLY A 161 -3.08 19.39 -9.65
C GLY A 161 -2.01 18.31 -9.65
N ASP A 162 -1.14 18.30 -10.67
CA ASP A 162 0.20 17.69 -10.52
C ASP A 162 1.05 18.63 -9.63
N VAL A 163 0.91 18.51 -8.30
CA VAL A 163 1.68 19.30 -7.32
C VAL A 163 3.10 18.73 -7.14
N ALA A 164 3.53 17.80 -8.00
CA ALA A 164 4.86 17.19 -7.95
C ALA A 164 5.94 17.94 -8.75
N THR A 165 5.58 18.92 -9.59
CA THR A 165 6.55 19.75 -10.31
C THR A 165 6.30 21.23 -10.08
N GLY A 166 6.99 21.78 -9.08
CA GLY A 166 7.12 23.23 -8.92
C GLY A 166 8.07 23.79 -9.97
N GLN A 167 7.54 24.27 -11.08
CA GLN A 167 8.11 25.38 -11.85
C GLN A 167 6.98 26.26 -12.40
N PRO A 168 6.94 27.57 -12.08
CA PRO A 168 5.98 28.48 -12.68
C PRO A 168 6.30 28.66 -14.17
N GLY A 169 5.34 28.30 -15.03
CA GLY A 169 5.43 28.52 -16.47
C GLY A 169 5.49 30.01 -16.81
N ALA A 170 6.46 30.37 -17.64
CA ALA A 170 6.55 31.68 -18.27
C ALA A 170 5.27 31.97 -19.08
N ALA A 171 4.75 33.18 -18.90
CA ALA A 171 3.58 33.69 -19.60
C ALA A 171 3.81 33.68 -21.12
N ALA A 172 2.80 33.18 -21.85
CA ALA A 172 2.71 33.33 -23.29
C ALA A 172 2.46 34.81 -23.62
N ILE A 173 3.40 35.40 -24.35
CA ILE A 173 3.23 36.69 -25.03
C ILE A 173 2.61 36.42 -26.40
N ASP A 174 1.49 37.09 -26.58
CA ASP A 174 0.67 37.27 -27.77
C ASP A 174 1.34 38.24 -28.75
N ASP A 175 1.62 37.77 -29.97
CA ASP A 175 1.96 38.65 -31.10
C ASP A 175 1.04 38.33 -32.28
N HIS A 176 0.01 39.16 -32.43
CA HIS A 176 -0.77 39.29 -33.65
C HIS A 176 -0.30 40.54 -34.39
N GLY A 177 0.68 40.37 -35.28
CA GLY A 177 1.08 41.38 -36.26
C GLY A 177 0.35 41.23 -37.59
N LYS A 178 -0.63 42.11 -37.84
CA LYS A 178 -0.92 42.74 -39.13
C LYS A 178 -1.49 44.13 -38.90
#